data_AF-A0A836P2R2-F1
#
_entry.id   AF-A0A836P2R2-F1
#
_cell.length_a   1.000
_cell.length_b   1.000
_cell.length_c   1.000
_cell.angle_alpha   90.00
_cell.angle_beta   90.00
_cell.angle_gamma   90.00
#
_symmetry.space_group_name_H-M   'P 1'
#
loop_
_entity.id
_entity.type
_entity.pdbx_description
1 polymer ?
#
loop_
_entity_poly.entity_id
_entity_poly.type
_entity_poly.pdbx_seq_one_letter_code
_entity_poly.pdbx_strand_id
1 'polypeptide(L)'
;MTAKEADPRRDWLLASNGFLASGRSRDKVRAWFHKLDRARNVQAGKDLLDRELKRLGLQHADLSVATRKFHADNIDDLYIQVALGDTGPNQVSRALLEAERAASQPAVPAPPRPTARRE
;
A
#
# COMPACT_ATOMS: atom_id res chain seq x y z
N MET A 1 27.78 -10.61 22.72
CA MET A 1 27.44 -11.60 21.67
C MET A 1 26.87 -10.82 20.49
N THR A 2 27.70 -10.56 19.47
CA THR A 2 27.34 -9.76 18.29
C THR A 2 26.81 -10.71 17.23
N ALA A 3 25.51 -10.64 16.92
CA ALA A 3 24.92 -11.46 15.88
C ALA A 3 25.62 -11.18 14.54
N LYS A 4 26.18 -12.23 13.94
CA LYS A 4 26.73 -12.23 12.57
C LYS A 4 25.63 -11.75 11.63
N GLU A 5 25.91 -10.67 10.90
CA GLU A 5 25.11 -10.14 9.78
C GLU A 5 23.62 -9.94 10.12
N ALA A 6 23.33 -8.87 10.86
CA ALA A 6 21.96 -8.40 11.01
C ALA A 6 21.49 -7.77 9.69
N ASP A 7 20.92 -8.58 8.79
CA ASP A 7 20.19 -8.06 7.65
C ASP A 7 19.05 -7.14 8.15
N PRO A 8 18.95 -5.90 7.63
CA PRO A 8 17.87 -5.00 8.04
C PRO A 8 16.53 -5.63 7.69
N ARG A 9 15.59 -5.62 8.65
CA ARG A 9 14.24 -6.17 8.42
C ARG A 9 13.38 -5.14 7.70
N ARG A 10 12.62 -5.57 6.68
CA ARG A 10 11.66 -4.69 5.97
C ARG A 10 10.57 -4.13 6.89
N ASP A 11 10.21 -4.85 7.95
CA ASP A 11 9.28 -4.37 8.98
C ASP A 11 9.69 -3.05 9.63
N TRP A 12 10.96 -2.67 9.54
CA TRP A 12 11.46 -1.39 10.02
C TRP A 12 11.02 -0.20 9.16
N LEU A 13 10.68 -0.43 7.89
CA LEU A 13 10.15 0.58 6.98
C LEU A 13 8.64 0.82 7.18
N LEU A 14 7.94 -0.08 7.87
CA LEU A 14 6.53 0.12 8.22
C LEU A 14 6.41 1.08 9.40
N ALA A 15 5.87 2.27 9.14
CA ALA A 15 5.67 3.29 10.18
C ALA A 15 4.77 2.78 11.32
N SER A 16 3.83 1.89 10.99
CA SER A 16 2.88 1.29 11.94
C SER A 16 3.52 0.40 13.00
N ASN A 17 4.72 -0.13 12.75
CA ASN A 17 5.35 -1.10 13.65
C ASN A 17 6.23 -0.44 14.73
N GLY A 18 6.46 0.88 14.66
CA GLY A 18 7.21 1.62 15.68
C GLY A 18 8.69 1.27 15.85
N PHE A 19 9.25 0.37 15.03
CA PHE A 19 10.63 -0.12 15.18
C PHE A 19 11.70 0.95 14.91
N LEU A 20 11.44 1.88 13.99
CA LEU A 20 12.36 2.99 13.69
C LEU A 20 11.70 4.33 14.03
N ALA A 21 12.12 4.92 15.15
CA ALA A 21 11.65 6.24 15.59
C ALA A 21 12.20 7.39 14.73
N SER A 22 13.35 7.22 14.09
CA SER A 22 14.01 8.28 13.30
C SER A 22 13.83 8.06 11.79
N GLY A 23 13.37 9.09 11.08
CA GLY A 23 13.28 9.10 9.61
C GLY A 23 14.60 8.78 8.93
N ARG A 24 15.72 9.31 9.45
CA ARG A 24 17.07 9.05 8.91
C ARG A 24 17.46 7.57 8.97
N SER A 25 17.02 6.84 9.99
CA SER A 25 17.26 5.39 10.10
C SER A 25 16.44 4.63 9.06
N ARG A 26 15.19 5.05 8.82
CA ARG A 26 14.35 4.49 7.74
C ARG A 26 14.99 4.72 6.39
N ASP A 27 15.51 5.92 6.13
CA ASP A 27 16.15 6.26 4.86
C ASP A 27 17.40 5.41 4.60
N LYS A 28 18.21 5.11 5.63
CA LYS A 28 19.35 4.19 5.51
C LYS A 28 18.91 2.76 5.13
N VAL A 29 17.87 2.26 5.78
CA VAL A 29 17.31 0.93 5.47
C VAL A 29 16.73 0.92 4.06
N ARG A 30 16.00 1.98 3.68
CA ARG A 30 15.43 2.13 2.33
C ARG A 30 16.53 2.15 1.28
N ALA A 31 17.60 2.91 1.51
CA ALA A 31 18.78 2.95 0.63
C ALA A 31 19.49 1.60 0.53
N TRP A 32 19.51 0.79 1.60
CA TRP A 32 20.02 -0.58 1.55
C TRP A 32 19.15 -1.48 0.66
N PHE A 33 17.81 -1.41 0.81
CA PHE A 33 16.88 -2.17 -0.04
C PHE A 33 16.84 -1.69 -1.50
N HIS A 34 17.14 -0.42 -1.77
CA HIS A 34 17.33 0.08 -3.13
C HIS A 34 18.55 -0.55 -3.82
N LYS A 35 19.58 -0.93 -3.07
CA LYS A 35 20.75 -1.66 -3.59
C LYS A 35 20.48 -3.15 -3.79
N LEU A 36 19.36 -3.68 -3.29
CA LEU A 36 18.96 -5.06 -3.52
C LEU A 36 18.34 -5.23 -4.91
N ASP A 37 18.46 -6.46 -5.39
CA ASP A 37 17.88 -6.88 -6.66
C ASP A 37 16.37 -6.56 -6.76
N ARG A 38 15.94 -6.08 -7.93
CA ARG A 38 14.55 -5.68 -8.20
C ARG A 38 13.59 -6.85 -7.97
N ALA A 39 13.93 -8.07 -8.39
CA ALA A 39 13.06 -9.22 -8.20
C ALA A 39 12.87 -9.56 -6.71
N ARG A 40 13.89 -9.34 -5.88
CA ARG A 40 13.76 -9.46 -4.42
C ARG A 40 12.83 -8.42 -3.82
N ASN A 41 12.84 -7.19 -4.34
CA ASN A 41 11.89 -6.14 -3.93
C ASN A 41 10.46 -6.48 -4.35
N VAL A 42 10.26 -6.92 -5.59
CA VAL A 42 8.95 -7.36 -6.11
C VAL A 42 8.39 -8.49 -5.25
N GLN A 43 9.17 -9.56 -5.03
CA GLN A 43 8.70 -10.72 -4.26
C GLN A 43 8.34 -10.33 -2.83
N ALA A 44 9.17 -9.52 -2.16
CA ALA A 44 8.89 -9.10 -0.80
C ALA A 44 7.65 -8.20 -0.69
N GLY A 45 7.46 -7.28 -1.65
CA GLY A 45 6.27 -6.44 -1.72
C GLY A 45 5.00 -7.24 -1.97
N LYS A 46 5.10 -8.22 -2.86
CA LYS A 46 4.03 -9.19 -3.14
C LYS A 46 3.65 -9.97 -1.89
N ASP A 47 4.62 -10.51 -1.14
CA ASP A 47 4.34 -11.27 0.08
C ASP A 47 3.68 -10.39 1.17
N LEU A 48 4.13 -9.15 1.33
CA LEU A 48 3.55 -8.19 2.28
C LEU A 48 2.11 -7.85 1.90
N LEU A 49 1.87 -7.54 0.63
CA LEU A 49 0.53 -7.19 0.15
C LEU A 49 -0.39 -8.41 0.19
N ASP A 50 0.05 -9.58 -0.27
CA ASP A 50 -0.75 -10.80 -0.29
C ASP A 50 -1.21 -11.21 1.12
N ARG A 51 -0.36 -11.06 2.15
CA ARG A 51 -0.76 -11.28 3.55
C ARG A 51 -1.89 -10.35 3.98
N GLU A 52 -1.80 -9.07 3.62
CA GLU A 52 -2.82 -8.08 3.96
C GLU A 52 -4.12 -8.30 3.18
N LEU A 53 -4.03 -8.63 1.88
CA LEU A 53 -5.19 -8.96 1.06
C LEU A 53 -5.88 -10.22 1.55
N LYS A 54 -5.13 -11.28 1.90
CA LYS A 54 -5.67 -12.50 2.53
C LYS A 54 -6.43 -12.19 3.81
N ARG A 55 -5.86 -11.34 4.67
CA ARG A 55 -6.47 -10.93 5.94
C ARG A 55 -7.82 -10.23 5.73
N LEU A 56 -7.97 -9.52 4.62
CA LEU A 56 -9.17 -8.75 4.29
C LEU A 56 -10.11 -9.44 3.29
N GLY A 57 -9.74 -10.62 2.77
CA GLY A 57 -10.51 -11.32 1.73
C GLY A 57 -10.42 -10.70 0.33
N LEU A 58 -9.43 -9.84 0.07
CA LEU A 58 -9.27 -9.06 -1.17
C LEU A 58 -8.30 -9.69 -2.18
N GLN A 59 -8.09 -11.00 -2.12
CA GLN A 59 -7.12 -11.68 -2.98
C GLN A 59 -7.48 -11.61 -4.47
N HIS A 60 -8.76 -11.39 -4.77
CA HIS A 60 -9.28 -11.28 -6.14
C HIS A 60 -9.52 -9.82 -6.57
N ALA A 61 -9.14 -8.85 -5.73
CA ALA A 61 -9.33 -7.44 -6.04
C ALA A 61 -8.43 -7.00 -7.20
N ASP A 62 -8.92 -6.06 -8.01
CA ASP A 62 -8.16 -5.55 -9.15
C ASP A 62 -7.06 -4.57 -8.69
N LEU A 63 -5.83 -5.07 -8.65
CA LEU A 63 -4.63 -4.29 -8.32
C LEU A 63 -4.35 -3.18 -9.34
N SER A 64 -4.89 -3.26 -10.56
CA SER A 64 -4.70 -2.22 -11.58
C SER A 64 -5.23 -0.86 -11.11
N VAL A 65 -6.31 -0.83 -10.32
CA VAL A 65 -6.86 0.41 -9.77
C VAL A 65 -5.90 1.03 -8.77
N ALA A 66 -5.24 0.20 -7.96
CA ALA A 66 -4.23 0.65 -7.02
C ALA A 66 -2.98 1.20 -7.74
N THR A 67 -2.54 0.57 -8.84
CA THR A 67 -1.37 1.08 -9.59
C THR A 67 -1.55 2.53 -10.05
N ARG A 68 -2.73 2.88 -10.59
CA ARG A 68 -3.05 4.26 -10.99
C ARG A 68 -3.11 5.22 -9.82
N LYS A 69 -3.69 4.80 -8.67
CA LYS A 69 -3.83 5.65 -7.48
C LYS A 69 -2.48 5.99 -6.84
N PHE A 70 -1.52 5.06 -6.89
CA PHE A 70 -0.19 5.22 -6.30
C PHE A 70 0.88 5.57 -7.34
N HIS A 71 0.50 5.97 -8.55
CA HIS A 71 1.42 6.36 -9.62
C HIS A 71 2.47 5.29 -9.96
N ALA A 72 2.11 4.02 -9.86
CA ALA A 72 2.95 2.89 -10.26
C ALA A 72 2.73 2.57 -11.75
N ASP A 73 3.80 2.38 -12.51
CA ASP A 73 3.73 2.04 -13.94
C ASP A 73 3.12 0.65 -14.18
N ASN A 74 3.35 -0.28 -13.24
CA ASN A 74 2.88 -1.65 -13.28
C ASN A 74 2.73 -2.21 -11.87
N ILE A 75 2.17 -3.42 -11.77
CA ILE A 75 1.94 -4.09 -10.49
C ILE A 75 3.27 -4.40 -9.77
N ASP A 76 4.33 -4.73 -10.51
CA ASP A 76 5.65 -4.96 -9.91
C ASP A 76 6.19 -3.69 -9.25
N ASP A 77 5.98 -2.52 -9.86
CA ASP A 77 6.36 -1.25 -9.28
C ASP A 77 5.55 -0.94 -8.02
N LEU A 78 4.25 -1.23 -8.02
CA LEU A 78 3.43 -1.15 -6.81
C LEU A 78 3.97 -2.09 -5.71
N TYR A 79 4.37 -3.32 -6.05
CA TYR A 79 5.00 -4.22 -5.09
C TYR A 79 6.31 -3.64 -4.55
N ILE A 80 7.17 -3.09 -5.42
CA ILE A 80 8.43 -2.46 -4.99
C ILE A 80 8.16 -1.29 -4.03
N GLN A 81 7.20 -0.41 -4.35
CA GLN A 81 6.82 0.70 -3.48
C GLN A 81 6.34 0.22 -2.11
N VAL A 82 5.58 -0.89 -2.07
CA VAL A 82 5.17 -1.53 -0.81
C VAL A 82 6.37 -2.10 -0.05
N ALA A 83 7.30 -2.72 -0.78
CA ALA A 83 8.49 -3.32 -0.21
C ALA A 83 9.47 -2.28 0.37
N LEU A 84 9.52 -1.08 -0.21
CA LEU A 84 10.32 0.07 0.23
C LEU A 84 9.62 0.95 1.27
N GLY A 85 8.34 0.67 1.55
CA GLY A 85 7.56 1.43 2.51
C GLY A 85 7.24 2.85 2.05
N ASP A 86 7.24 3.08 0.73
CA ASP A 86 6.71 4.31 0.12
C ASP A 86 5.18 4.28 0.15
N THR A 87 4.60 3.09 -0.09
CA THR A 87 3.16 2.83 0.04
C THR A 87 2.94 1.71 1.06
N GLY A 88 2.11 1.92 2.09
CA GLY A 88 1.79 0.87 3.06
C GLY A 88 0.81 -0.17 2.49
N PRO A 89 0.93 -1.46 2.82
CA PRO A 89 -0.02 -2.50 2.37
C PRO A 89 -1.46 -2.18 2.80
N ASN A 90 -1.65 -1.58 3.99
CA ASN A 90 -2.97 -1.09 4.44
C ASN A 90 -3.52 0.06 3.60
N GLN A 91 -2.66 0.90 3.01
CA GLN A 91 -3.11 1.98 2.12
C GLN A 91 -3.61 1.40 0.81
N VAL A 92 -2.90 0.39 0.28
CA VAL A 92 -3.32 -0.34 -0.93
C VAL A 92 -4.64 -1.05 -0.69
N SER A 93 -4.78 -1.82 0.39
CA SER A 93 -6.03 -2.55 0.67
C SER A 93 -7.22 -1.62 0.87
N ARG A 94 -7.04 -0.47 1.53
CA ARG A 94 -8.06 0.57 1.64
C ARG A 94 -8.47 1.14 0.29
N ALA A 95 -7.51 1.40 -0.60
CA ALA A 95 -7.80 1.90 -1.94
C ALA A 95 -8.60 0.89 -2.76
N LEU A 96 -8.30 -0.41 -2.63
CA LEU A 96 -9.05 -1.47 -3.30
C LEU A 96 -10.48 -1.58 -2.78
N LEU A 97 -10.68 -1.54 -1.46
CA LEU A 97 -12.03 -1.52 -0.86
C LEU A 97 -12.85 -0.33 -1.32
N GLU A 98 -12.22 0.85 -1.40
CA GLU A 98 -12.87 2.06 -1.90
C GLU A 98 -13.27 1.91 -3.38
N ALA A 99 -12.41 1.31 -4.20
CA ALA A 99 -12.68 1.03 -5.61
C ALA A 99 -13.82 0.01 -5.79
N GLU A 100 -13.80 -1.10 -5.05
CA GLU A 100 -14.89 -2.09 -5.06
C GLU A 100 -16.22 -1.47 -4.63
N ARG A 101 -16.19 -0.60 -3.61
CA ARG A 101 -17.36 0.10 -3.11
C ARG A 101 -17.88 1.14 -4.11
N ALA A 102 -17.00 1.85 -4.81
CA ALA A 102 -17.37 2.78 -5.87
C ALA A 102 -17.95 2.05 -7.09
N ALA A 103 -17.44 0.86 -7.42
CA ALA A 103 -18.00 0.01 -8.47
C ALA A 103 -19.35 -0.60 -8.07
N SER A 104 -19.54 -0.91 -6.78
CA SER A 104 -20.76 -1.54 -6.27
C SER A 104 -21.87 -0.56 -5.87
N GLN A 105 -21.56 0.74 -5.73
CA GLN A 105 -22.58 1.78 -5.55
C GLN A 105 -23.02 2.31 -6.92
N PRO A 106 -24.24 2.00 -7.41
CA PRO A 106 -24.82 2.81 -8.45
C PRO A 106 -25.00 4.22 -7.87
N ALA A 107 -24.47 5.21 -8.58
CA ALA A 107 -24.57 6.62 -8.21
C ALA A 107 -26.01 6.95 -7.80
N VAL A 108 -26.24 7.19 -6.50
CA VAL A 108 -27.51 7.74 -6.04
C VAL A 108 -27.60 9.15 -6.62
N PRO A 109 -28.57 9.47 -7.50
CA PRO A 109 -28.75 10.84 -7.93
C PRO A 109 -29.17 11.62 -6.69
N ALA A 110 -28.39 12.64 -6.32
CA ALA A 110 -28.70 13.51 -5.21
C ALA A 110 -30.15 14.03 -5.37
N PRO A 111 -31.00 13.97 -4.34
CA PRO A 111 -32.35 14.48 -4.46
C PRO A 111 -32.29 15.99 -4.79
N PRO A 112 -33.11 16.49 -5.72
CA PRO A 112 -33.13 17.91 -6.05
C PRO A 112 -33.50 18.70 -4.78
N ARG A 113 -32.71 19.72 -4.46
CA ARG A 113 -33.00 20.64 -3.36
C ARG A 113 -34.44 21.16 -3.51
N PRO A 114 -35.27 21.12 -2.46
CA PRO A 114 -36.57 21.77 -2.51
C PRO A 114 -36.32 23.27 -2.66
N THR A 115 -36.71 23.84 -3.80
CA THR A 115 -36.83 25.29 -3.95
C THR A 115 -37.89 25.74 -2.96
N ALA A 116 -37.46 26.37 -1.87
CA ALA A 116 -38.37 27.08 -0.97
C ALA A 116 -38.99 28.23 -1.76
N ARG A 117 -40.17 27.98 -2.34
CA ARG A 117 -41.12 29.03 -2.69
C ARG A 117 -41.88 29.35 -1.40
N ARG A 118 -41.68 30.54 -0.86
CA ARG A 118 -42.64 31.15 0.05
C ARG A 118 -43.01 32.53 -0.46
N GLU A 119 -44.32 32.69 -0.51
CA GLU A 119 -45.12 33.88 -0.84
C GLU A 119 -44.99 34.96 0.22
#